data_AF-A0A941VH37-F1
#
_entry.id   AF-A0A941VH37-F1
#
_cell.length_a   1.000
_cell.length_b   1.000
_cell.length_c   1.000
_cell.angle_alpha   90.00
_cell.angle_beta   90.00
_cell.angle_gamma   90.00
#
_symmetry.space_group_name_H-M   'P 1'
#
loop_
_entity.id
_entity.type
_entity.pdbx_description
1 polymer ?
#
loop_
_entity_poly.entity_id
_entity_poly.type
_entity_poly.pdbx_seq_one_letter_code
_entity_poly.pdbx_strand_id
1 'polypeptide(L)'
;MKTPRSYSLLFCLAGIAALLTVGCTTAPVQEMSDARQAIAAARDADAARRTPELLNSAEQSLQDAQLQLKNYFYTEARKRANTAKAQAVQARREAEAQQRVEQQHDAQLAIAAAQRAIQDAVALECLQSDTESVLKSAETALQSGDYALAKAQAGVAEQQALMASNQAYLEKARYLINSTKSRRHLMPSQRATLKEAEAALQKHDGKQAFTLINQLY
;
A
#
# COMPACT_ATOMS: atom_id res chain seq x y z
N MET A 1 -44.25 -17.77 -69.65
CA MET A 1 -43.82 -17.07 -68.42
C MET A 1 -42.30 -17.19 -68.28
N LYS A 2 -41.57 -16.08 -68.44
CA LYS A 2 -40.52 -15.59 -67.52
C LYS A 2 -39.71 -14.50 -68.22
N THR A 3 -39.77 -13.32 -67.62
CA THR A 3 -39.15 -12.05 -67.98
C THR A 3 -37.70 -11.95 -67.47
N PRO A 4 -36.92 -10.98 -67.99
CA PRO A 4 -35.48 -10.85 -67.75
C PRO A 4 -35.13 -9.79 -66.68
N ARG A 5 -33.82 -9.70 -66.38
CA ARG A 5 -33.04 -8.62 -65.72
C ARG A 5 -32.94 -8.63 -64.18
N SER A 6 -31.80 -9.15 -63.70
CA SER A 6 -31.30 -8.97 -62.32
C SER A 6 -29.83 -8.54 -62.26
N TYR A 7 -29.37 -7.68 -63.19
CA TYR A 7 -27.98 -7.17 -63.19
C TYR A 7 -27.83 -5.65 -62.99
N SER A 8 -28.94 -4.89 -62.86
CA SER A 8 -28.89 -3.42 -62.66
C SER A 8 -28.71 -2.96 -61.22
N LEU A 9 -28.77 -3.84 -60.23
CA LEU A 9 -28.64 -3.47 -58.80
C LEU A 9 -27.22 -3.66 -58.24
N LEU A 10 -26.37 -4.45 -58.93
CA LEU A 10 -25.02 -4.76 -58.46
C LEU A 10 -23.96 -3.74 -58.89
N PHE A 11 -24.23 -2.93 -59.91
CA PHE A 11 -23.28 -1.93 -60.42
C PHE A 11 -23.39 -0.54 -59.78
N CYS A 12 -24.48 -0.23 -59.07
CA CYS A 12 -24.63 1.07 -58.40
C CYS A 12 -24.01 1.12 -56.99
N LEU A 13 -23.78 -0.03 -56.34
CA LEU A 13 -23.19 -0.08 -54.99
C LEU A 13 -21.66 -0.06 -54.98
N ALA A 14 -21.01 -0.35 -56.11
CA ALA A 14 -19.55 -0.34 -56.23
C ALA A 14 -18.95 1.03 -56.57
N GLY A 15 -19.77 2.00 -57.04
CA GLY A 15 -19.28 3.32 -57.48
C GLY A 15 -19.12 4.38 -56.38
N ILE A 16 -19.74 4.19 -55.21
CA ILE A 16 -19.78 5.22 -54.15
C ILE A 16 -18.71 5.00 -53.07
N ALA A 17 -18.12 3.80 -52.99
CA ALA A 17 -17.12 3.47 -51.96
C ALA A 17 -15.69 3.97 -52.26
N ALA A 18 -15.43 4.58 -53.42
CA ALA A 18 -14.08 4.90 -53.89
C ALA A 18 -13.61 6.35 -53.66
N LEU A 19 -14.38 7.21 -52.98
CA LEU A 19 -14.14 8.67 -52.98
C LEU A 19 -13.90 9.36 -51.62
N LEU A 20 -13.60 8.65 -50.53
CA LEU A 20 -13.44 9.27 -49.20
C LEU A 20 -12.02 9.18 -48.59
N THR A 21 -10.97 8.93 -49.38
CA THR A 21 -9.58 9.02 -48.91
C THR A 21 -8.99 10.42 -49.14
N VAL A 22 -9.72 11.47 -48.77
CA VAL A 22 -9.11 12.80 -48.64
C VAL A 22 -8.49 12.88 -47.24
N GLY A 23 -7.17 12.82 -47.19
CA GLY A 23 -6.39 13.03 -45.96
C GLY A 23 -6.55 14.46 -45.47
N CYS A 24 -7.59 14.73 -44.68
CA CYS A 24 -7.67 15.95 -43.89
C CYS A 24 -6.61 15.89 -42.80
N THR A 25 -5.61 16.77 -42.87
CA THR A 25 -4.69 17.07 -41.76
C THR A 25 -5.46 17.79 -40.65
N THR A 26 -6.31 17.05 -39.94
CA THR A 26 -7.08 17.55 -38.81
C THR A 26 -6.18 17.76 -37.60
N ALA A 27 -6.45 18.81 -36.83
CA ALA A 27 -5.76 19.09 -35.59
C ALA A 27 -5.79 17.86 -34.64
N PRO A 28 -4.71 17.55 -33.90
CA PRO A 28 -4.58 16.33 -33.10
C PRO A 28 -5.35 16.40 -31.77
N VAL A 29 -6.67 16.57 -31.83
CA VAL A 29 -7.52 16.76 -30.64
C VAL A 29 -7.50 15.52 -29.73
N GLN A 30 -7.49 14.32 -30.32
CA GLN A 30 -7.50 13.06 -29.59
C GLN A 30 -6.19 12.86 -28.82
N GLU A 31 -5.04 13.03 -29.48
CA GLU A 31 -3.72 12.85 -28.87
C GLU A 31 -3.49 13.86 -27.74
N MET A 32 -3.94 15.12 -27.92
CA MET A 32 -3.90 16.13 -26.87
C MET A 32 -4.79 15.78 -25.67
N SER A 33 -5.95 15.16 -25.91
CA SER A 33 -6.83 14.70 -24.84
C SER A 33 -6.24 13.52 -24.08
N ASP A 34 -5.74 12.52 -24.81
CA ASP A 34 -5.08 11.34 -24.23
C ASP A 34 -3.88 11.73 -23.37
N ALA A 35 -3.07 12.69 -23.82
CA ALA A 35 -1.94 13.20 -23.05
C ALA A 35 -2.38 13.83 -21.73
N ARG A 36 -3.44 14.65 -21.74
CA ARG A 36 -3.99 15.25 -20.51
C ARG A 36 -4.53 14.19 -19.55
N GLN A 37 -5.26 13.21 -20.07
CA GLN A 37 -5.80 12.11 -19.26
C GLN A 37 -4.67 11.26 -18.66
N ALA A 38 -3.62 11.00 -19.43
CA ALA A 38 -2.46 10.25 -18.94
C ALA A 38 -1.72 11.00 -17.83
N ILE A 39 -1.53 12.32 -17.96
CA ILE A 39 -0.91 13.16 -16.91
C ILE A 39 -1.78 13.19 -15.65
N ALA A 40 -3.11 13.32 -15.80
CA ALA A 40 -4.03 13.25 -14.66
C ALA A 40 -3.91 11.90 -13.94
N ALA A 41 -3.93 10.79 -14.69
CA ALA A 41 -3.77 9.46 -14.10
C ALA A 41 -2.40 9.24 -13.43
N ALA A 42 -1.33 9.87 -13.94
CA ALA A 42 -0.03 9.84 -13.29
C ALA A 42 -0.04 10.60 -11.96
N ARG A 43 -0.69 11.76 -11.90
CA ARG A 43 -0.87 12.54 -10.67
C ARG A 43 -1.72 11.79 -9.64
N ASP A 44 -2.79 11.12 -10.07
CA ASP A 44 -3.64 10.30 -9.20
C ASP A 44 -2.87 9.12 -8.59
N ALA A 45 -1.89 8.58 -9.33
CA ALA A 45 -0.94 7.58 -8.83
C ALA A 45 0.23 8.18 -8.04
N ASP A 46 0.16 9.46 -7.66
CA ASP A 46 1.16 10.16 -6.85
C ASP A 46 2.56 10.22 -7.50
N ALA A 47 2.62 10.28 -8.84
CA ALA A 47 3.86 10.44 -9.58
C ALA A 47 4.62 11.73 -9.20
N ALA A 48 3.95 12.76 -8.70
CA ALA A 48 4.60 14.00 -8.27
C ALA A 48 5.61 13.76 -7.13
N ARG A 49 5.34 12.82 -6.24
CA ARG A 49 6.26 12.45 -5.14
C ARG A 49 7.19 11.32 -5.55
N ARG A 50 6.67 10.33 -6.27
CA ARG A 50 7.36 9.06 -6.56
C ARG A 50 8.27 9.13 -7.80
N THR A 51 7.82 9.83 -8.84
CA THR A 51 8.49 9.92 -10.14
C THR A 51 8.45 11.35 -10.72
N PRO A 52 8.92 12.37 -9.98
CA PRO A 52 8.78 13.77 -10.35
C PRO A 52 9.38 14.09 -11.72
N GLU A 53 10.56 13.52 -12.04
CA GLU A 53 11.25 13.76 -13.30
C GLU A 53 10.43 13.34 -14.53
N LEU A 54 9.77 12.18 -14.47
CA LEU A 54 8.95 11.68 -15.58
C LEU A 54 7.64 12.48 -15.73
N LEU A 55 7.02 12.85 -14.60
CA LEU A 55 5.83 13.69 -14.62
C LEU A 55 6.14 15.08 -15.19
N ASN A 56 7.23 15.71 -14.73
CA ASN A 56 7.68 17.01 -15.22
C ASN A 56 7.99 16.95 -16.72
N SER A 57 8.67 15.90 -17.18
CA SER A 57 8.96 15.70 -18.61
C SER A 57 7.69 15.56 -19.45
N ALA A 58 6.68 14.83 -18.94
CA ALA A 58 5.39 14.69 -19.61
C ALA A 58 4.65 16.03 -19.73
N GLU A 59 4.65 16.82 -18.66
CA GLU A 59 4.03 18.14 -18.63
C GLU A 59 4.71 19.13 -19.59
N GLN A 60 6.04 19.12 -19.66
CA GLN A 60 6.82 19.91 -20.61
C GLN A 60 6.49 19.52 -22.06
N SER A 61 6.45 18.23 -22.38
CA SER A 61 6.06 17.75 -23.71
C SER A 61 4.64 18.17 -24.09
N LEU A 62 3.70 18.21 -23.13
CA LEU A 62 2.35 18.70 -23.39
C LEU A 62 2.34 20.21 -23.65
N GLN A 63 3.12 21.00 -22.91
CA GLN A 63 3.26 22.44 -23.16
C GLN A 63 3.85 22.71 -24.54
N ASP A 64 4.89 21.97 -24.93
CA ASP A 64 5.45 22.02 -26.29
C ASP A 64 4.38 21.70 -27.34
N ALA A 65 3.58 20.65 -27.12
CA ALA A 65 2.51 20.28 -28.03
C ALA A 65 1.47 21.40 -28.19
N GLN A 66 1.11 22.08 -27.10
CA GLN A 66 0.21 23.23 -27.13
C GLN A 66 0.81 24.40 -27.91
N LEU A 67 2.11 24.65 -27.80
CA LEU A 67 2.81 25.68 -28.55
C LEU A 67 2.82 25.37 -30.06
N GLN A 68 3.15 24.14 -30.44
CA GLN A 68 3.13 23.70 -31.84
C GLN A 68 1.72 23.80 -32.43
N LEU A 69 0.69 23.47 -31.64
CA LEU A 69 -0.71 23.59 -32.05
C LEU A 69 -1.11 25.05 -32.31
N LYS A 70 -0.69 25.98 -31.45
CA LYS A 70 -0.91 27.44 -31.64
C LYS A 70 -0.24 27.96 -32.91
N ASN A 71 0.90 27.40 -33.28
CA ASN A 71 1.65 27.76 -34.48
C ASN A 71 1.20 27.01 -35.74
N TYR A 72 0.08 26.27 -35.68
CA TYR A 72 -0.44 25.45 -36.77
C TYR A 72 0.48 24.30 -37.23
N PHE A 73 1.49 23.95 -36.43
CA PHE A 73 2.41 22.82 -36.68
C PHE A 73 1.80 21.51 -36.16
N TYR A 74 0.73 21.05 -36.79
CA TYR A 74 -0.09 19.91 -36.32
C TYR A 74 0.69 18.60 -36.18
N THR A 75 1.62 18.31 -37.09
CA THR A 75 2.45 17.09 -37.03
C THR A 75 3.36 17.10 -35.81
N GLU A 76 4.00 18.23 -35.51
CA GLU A 76 4.87 18.36 -34.35
C GLU A 76 4.07 18.38 -33.04
N ALA A 77 2.90 19.02 -33.04
CA ALA A 77 1.96 18.96 -31.92
C ALA A 77 1.55 17.52 -31.60
N ARG A 78 1.23 16.72 -32.64
CA ARG A 78 0.88 15.30 -32.48
C ARG A 78 2.02 14.49 -31.88
N LYS A 79 3.25 14.68 -32.38
CA LYS A 79 4.44 14.00 -31.86
C LYS A 79 4.65 14.33 -30.38
N ARG A 80 4.66 15.62 -30.03
CA ARG A 80 4.84 16.11 -28.65
C ARG A 80 3.75 15.60 -27.71
N ALA A 81 2.49 15.57 -28.17
CA ALA A 81 1.38 15.01 -27.39
C ALA A 81 1.56 13.50 -27.13
N ASN A 82 1.99 12.73 -28.12
CA ASN A 82 2.29 11.31 -27.95
C ASN A 82 3.48 11.07 -27.01
N THR A 83 4.52 11.92 -27.07
CA THR A 83 5.64 11.89 -26.11
C THR A 83 5.14 12.16 -24.69
N ALA A 84 4.31 13.20 -24.49
CA ALA A 84 3.72 13.53 -23.20
C ALA A 84 2.90 12.35 -22.63
N LYS A 85 2.06 11.73 -23.47
CA LYS A 85 1.28 10.55 -23.12
C LYS A 85 2.18 9.39 -22.66
N ALA A 86 3.22 9.07 -23.44
CA ALA A 86 4.13 7.98 -23.14
C ALA A 86 4.88 8.20 -21.80
N GLN A 87 5.41 9.41 -21.60
CA GLN A 87 6.11 9.78 -20.36
C GLN A 87 5.17 9.73 -19.15
N ALA A 88 3.93 10.21 -19.27
CA ALA A 88 2.95 10.13 -18.19
C ALA A 88 2.54 8.70 -17.84
N VAL A 89 2.34 7.84 -18.84
CA VAL A 89 2.06 6.41 -18.60
C VAL A 89 3.23 5.73 -17.89
N GLN A 90 4.47 6.07 -18.27
CA GLN A 90 5.66 5.56 -17.59
C GLN A 90 5.73 6.08 -16.14
N ALA A 91 5.53 7.38 -15.92
CA ALA A 91 5.51 8.00 -14.60
C ALA A 91 4.51 7.30 -13.66
N ARG A 92 3.29 7.02 -14.16
CA ARG A 92 2.26 6.30 -13.43
C ARG A 92 2.69 4.89 -13.05
N ARG A 93 3.18 4.11 -14.02
CA ARG A 93 3.59 2.71 -13.79
C ARG A 93 4.71 2.60 -12.76
N GLU A 94 5.69 3.48 -12.86
CA GLU A 94 6.81 3.52 -11.93
C GLU A 94 6.36 3.98 -10.54
N ALA A 95 5.45 4.97 -10.45
CA ALA A 95 4.87 5.40 -9.18
C ALA A 95 4.08 4.27 -8.49
N GLU A 96 3.23 3.57 -9.24
CA GLU A 96 2.51 2.39 -8.75
C GLU A 96 3.46 1.26 -8.32
N ALA A 97 4.55 1.05 -9.06
CA ALA A 97 5.56 0.04 -8.71
C ALA A 97 6.28 0.41 -7.39
N GLN A 98 6.69 1.67 -7.22
CA GLN A 98 7.28 2.16 -5.98
C GLN A 98 6.29 2.04 -4.81
N GLN A 99 5.01 2.38 -5.03
CA GLN A 99 3.96 2.21 -4.02
C GLN A 99 3.82 0.74 -3.59
N ARG A 100 3.84 -0.20 -4.55
CA ARG A 100 3.77 -1.64 -4.23
C ARG A 100 4.97 -2.12 -3.43
N VAL A 101 6.17 -1.66 -3.76
CA VAL A 101 7.40 -1.99 -3.00
C VAL A 101 7.30 -1.47 -1.56
N GLU A 102 6.84 -0.24 -1.37
CA GLU A 102 6.61 0.34 -0.05
C GLU A 102 5.55 -0.46 0.75
N GLN A 103 4.41 -0.77 0.14
CA GLN A 103 3.36 -1.57 0.76
C GLN A 103 3.85 -2.98 1.14
N GLN A 104 4.64 -3.61 0.27
CA GLN A 104 5.24 -4.91 0.53
C GLN A 104 6.20 -4.83 1.73
N HIS A 105 7.06 -3.81 1.78
CA HIS A 105 7.99 -3.61 2.88
C HIS A 105 7.26 -3.39 4.21
N ASP A 106 6.23 -2.54 4.22
CA ASP A 106 5.37 -2.30 5.37
C ASP A 106 4.72 -3.59 5.90
N ALA A 107 4.20 -4.43 5.00
CA ALA A 107 3.60 -5.71 5.37
C ALA A 107 4.64 -6.67 5.95
N GLN A 108 5.86 -6.72 5.39
CA GLN A 108 6.96 -7.53 5.92
C GLN A 108 7.37 -7.08 7.32
N LEU A 109 7.45 -5.77 7.57
CA LEU A 109 7.73 -5.23 8.90
C LEU A 109 6.66 -5.61 9.92
N ALA A 110 5.38 -5.52 9.55
CA ALA A 110 4.27 -5.91 10.42
C ALA A 110 4.30 -7.42 10.75
N ILE A 111 4.56 -8.27 9.76
CA ILE A 111 4.69 -9.72 9.96
C ILE A 111 5.86 -10.03 10.90
N ALA A 112 7.01 -9.38 10.72
CA ALA A 112 8.17 -9.57 11.59
C ALA A 112 7.89 -9.13 13.04
N ALA A 113 7.15 -8.04 13.23
CA ALA A 113 6.73 -7.59 14.56
C ALA A 113 5.78 -8.61 15.23
N ALA A 114 4.79 -9.10 14.49
CA ALA A 114 3.88 -10.15 14.96
C ALA A 114 4.62 -11.44 15.33
N GLN A 115 5.56 -11.89 14.49
CA GLN A 115 6.40 -13.07 14.77
C GLN A 115 7.18 -12.92 16.07
N ARG A 116 7.80 -11.74 16.30
CA ARG A 116 8.50 -11.46 17.57
C ARG A 116 7.55 -11.48 18.76
N ALA A 117 6.41 -10.81 18.67
CA ALA A 117 5.43 -10.78 19.75
C ALA A 117 4.91 -12.18 20.09
N ILE A 118 4.68 -13.02 19.07
CA ILE A 118 4.28 -14.42 19.23
C ILE A 118 5.40 -15.23 19.89
N GLN A 119 6.65 -15.08 19.46
CA GLN A 119 7.79 -15.76 20.11
C GLN A 119 7.91 -15.42 21.60
N ASP A 120 7.74 -14.14 21.95
CA ASP A 120 7.73 -13.69 23.35
C ASP A 120 6.57 -14.34 24.14
N ALA A 121 5.37 -14.40 23.54
CA ALA A 121 4.20 -15.03 24.16
C ALA A 121 4.35 -16.56 24.31
N VAL A 122 4.98 -17.23 23.35
CA VAL A 122 5.29 -18.67 23.41
C VAL A 122 6.30 -18.94 24.53
N ALA A 123 7.33 -18.11 24.69
CA ALA A 123 8.30 -18.25 25.77
C ALA A 123 7.67 -18.04 27.17
N LEU A 124 6.52 -17.37 27.23
CA LEU A 124 5.72 -17.20 28.44
C LEU A 124 4.65 -18.29 28.62
N GLU A 125 4.54 -19.22 27.68
CA GLU A 125 3.54 -20.30 27.63
C GLU A 125 2.09 -19.77 27.67
N CYS A 126 1.84 -18.60 27.08
CA CYS A 126 0.54 -17.91 27.17
C CYS A 126 -0.16 -17.69 25.82
N LEU A 127 0.37 -18.23 24.72
CA LEU A 127 -0.20 -18.03 23.38
C LEU A 127 -1.48 -18.86 23.18
N GLN A 128 -2.47 -18.27 22.49
CA GLN A 128 -3.66 -18.97 22.00
C GLN A 128 -3.40 -19.56 20.60
N SER A 129 -3.97 -20.75 20.32
CA SER A 129 -3.82 -21.45 19.03
C SER A 129 -4.24 -20.60 17.82
N ASP A 130 -5.23 -19.73 18.01
CA ASP A 130 -5.82 -18.97 16.91
C ASP A 130 -4.90 -17.85 16.43
N THR A 131 -4.00 -17.34 17.28
CA THR A 131 -3.07 -16.27 16.93
C THR A 131 -2.05 -16.72 15.87
N GLU A 132 -1.59 -17.97 15.94
CA GLU A 132 -0.70 -18.54 14.90
C GLU A 132 -1.43 -18.70 13.55
N SER A 133 -2.71 -19.06 13.59
CA SER A 133 -3.55 -19.16 12.39
C SER A 133 -3.71 -17.79 11.71
N VAL A 134 -3.91 -16.73 12.49
CA VAL A 134 -3.99 -15.36 11.96
C VAL A 134 -2.67 -14.92 11.32
N LEU A 135 -1.53 -15.20 11.97
CA LEU A 135 -0.21 -14.91 11.39
C LEU A 135 -0.01 -15.65 10.05
N LYS A 136 -0.38 -16.93 9.99
CA LYS A 136 -0.29 -17.72 8.76
C LYS A 136 -1.16 -17.17 7.64
N SER A 137 -2.33 -16.65 7.97
CA SER A 137 -3.18 -15.94 7.01
C SER A 137 -2.50 -14.67 6.50
N ALA A 138 -1.85 -13.89 7.37
CA ALA A 138 -1.09 -12.71 7.00
C ALA A 138 0.05 -13.03 6.01
N GLU A 139 0.79 -14.11 6.27
CA GLU A 139 1.87 -14.60 5.39
C GLU A 139 1.32 -15.05 4.03
N THR A 140 0.15 -15.69 4.01
CA THR A 140 -0.53 -16.08 2.77
C THR A 140 -0.96 -14.85 1.96
N ALA A 141 -1.49 -13.81 2.62
CA ALA A 141 -1.85 -12.55 1.99
C ALA A 141 -0.63 -11.80 1.43
N LEU A 142 0.52 -11.85 2.12
CA LEU A 142 1.78 -11.31 1.60
C LEU A 142 2.19 -12.02 0.30
N GLN A 143 2.09 -13.34 0.27
CA GLN A 143 2.43 -14.16 -0.91
C GLN A 143 1.48 -13.92 -2.09
N SER A 144 0.21 -13.60 -1.83
CA SER A 144 -0.76 -13.28 -2.89
C SER A 144 -0.65 -11.84 -3.41
N GLY A 145 0.17 -10.99 -2.78
CA GLY A 145 0.31 -9.57 -3.12
C GLY A 145 -0.76 -8.68 -2.49
N ASP A 146 -1.61 -9.19 -1.60
CA ASP A 146 -2.56 -8.40 -0.82
C ASP A 146 -1.88 -7.83 0.43
N TYR A 147 -1.01 -6.84 0.21
CA TYR A 147 -0.20 -6.23 1.26
C TYR A 147 -1.03 -5.51 2.33
N ALA A 148 -2.20 -4.99 1.95
CA ALA A 148 -3.11 -4.34 2.90
C ALA A 148 -3.71 -5.36 3.87
N LEU A 149 -4.19 -6.50 3.36
CA LEU A 149 -4.69 -7.58 4.19
C LEU A 149 -3.57 -8.20 5.05
N ALA A 150 -2.39 -8.43 4.46
CA ALA A 150 -1.23 -8.96 5.17
C ALA A 150 -0.86 -8.09 6.38
N LYS A 151 -0.75 -6.77 6.18
CA LYS A 151 -0.45 -5.81 7.24
C LYS A 151 -1.54 -5.80 8.32
N ALA A 152 -2.82 -5.83 7.93
CA ALA A 152 -3.93 -5.83 8.87
C ALA A 152 -3.95 -7.10 9.73
N GLN A 153 -3.80 -8.28 9.13
CA GLN A 153 -3.81 -9.56 9.84
C GLN A 153 -2.58 -9.72 10.73
N ALA A 154 -1.40 -9.29 10.27
CA ALA A 154 -0.20 -9.26 11.10
C ALA A 154 -0.39 -8.38 12.34
N GLY A 155 -0.99 -7.19 12.18
CA GLY A 155 -1.31 -6.31 13.31
C GLY A 155 -2.28 -6.94 14.32
N VAL A 156 -3.28 -7.69 13.86
CA VAL A 156 -4.18 -8.45 14.76
C VAL A 156 -3.40 -9.51 15.54
N ALA A 157 -2.57 -10.30 14.86
CA ALA A 157 -1.77 -11.34 15.50
C ALA A 157 -0.79 -10.75 16.53
N GLU A 158 -0.12 -9.64 16.18
CA GLU A 158 0.75 -8.90 17.08
C GLU A 158 0.00 -8.43 18.34
N GLN A 159 -1.14 -7.76 18.16
CA GLN A 159 -1.93 -7.24 19.29
C GLN A 159 -2.41 -8.35 20.23
N GLN A 160 -2.87 -9.47 19.67
CA GLN A 160 -3.27 -10.64 20.47
C GLN A 160 -2.10 -11.20 21.29
N ALA A 161 -0.94 -11.37 20.67
CA ALA A 161 0.26 -11.89 21.34
C ALA A 161 0.77 -10.94 22.43
N LEU A 162 0.72 -9.63 22.20
CA LEU A 162 1.09 -8.62 23.19
C LEU A 162 0.12 -8.61 24.38
N MET A 163 -1.19 -8.74 24.14
CA MET A 163 -2.19 -8.83 25.21
C MET A 163 -1.98 -10.08 26.07
N ALA A 164 -1.76 -11.24 25.43
CA ALA A 164 -1.48 -12.49 26.12
C ALA A 164 -0.21 -12.38 26.98
N SER A 165 0.87 -11.85 26.40
CA SER A 165 2.13 -11.63 27.11
C SER A 165 1.95 -10.68 28.31
N ASN A 166 1.23 -9.57 28.11
CA ASN A 166 0.97 -8.61 29.17
C ASN A 166 0.15 -9.23 30.30
N GLN A 167 -0.85 -10.04 29.99
CA GLN A 167 -1.63 -10.76 31.00
C GLN A 167 -0.74 -11.71 31.81
N ALA A 168 0.11 -12.50 31.14
CA ALA A 168 1.04 -13.40 31.82
C ALA A 168 2.01 -12.64 32.74
N TYR A 169 2.52 -11.49 32.31
CA TYR A 169 3.35 -10.64 33.16
C TYR A 169 2.59 -10.06 34.35
N LEU A 170 1.33 -9.63 34.16
CA LEU A 170 0.50 -9.13 35.26
C LEU A 170 0.27 -10.21 36.33
N GLU A 171 0.04 -11.46 35.94
CA GLU A 171 -0.14 -12.57 36.86
C GLU A 171 1.14 -12.87 37.64
N LYS A 172 2.28 -13.00 36.93
CA LYS A 172 3.60 -13.18 37.56
C LYS A 172 3.96 -12.03 38.50
N ALA A 173 3.72 -10.79 38.08
CA ALA A 173 3.99 -9.60 38.89
C ALA A 173 3.12 -9.57 40.16
N ARG A 174 1.81 -9.86 40.06
CA ARG A 174 0.92 -9.93 41.23
C ARG A 174 1.43 -10.93 42.26
N TYR A 175 1.85 -12.11 41.81
CA TYR A 175 2.38 -13.14 42.69
C TYR A 175 3.63 -12.65 43.43
N LEU A 176 4.62 -12.12 42.71
CA LEU A 176 5.88 -11.64 43.29
C LEU A 176 5.67 -10.43 44.21
N ILE A 177 4.76 -9.52 43.88
CA ILE A 177 4.41 -8.37 44.73
C ILE A 177 3.81 -8.86 46.05
N ASN A 178 2.84 -9.79 46.00
CA ASN A 178 2.21 -10.32 47.21
C ASN A 178 3.20 -11.11 48.08
N SER A 179 4.09 -11.87 47.45
CA SER A 179 5.19 -12.57 48.15
C SER A 179 6.14 -11.57 48.83
N THR A 180 6.52 -10.50 48.14
CA THR A 180 7.43 -9.47 48.67
C THR A 180 6.80 -8.67 49.81
N LYS A 181 5.50 -8.33 49.73
CA LYS A 181 4.73 -7.67 50.81
C LYS A 181 4.74 -8.43 52.12
N SER A 182 4.81 -9.75 52.04
CA SER A 182 4.77 -10.63 53.21
C SER A 182 6.11 -10.72 53.95
N ARG A 183 7.18 -10.11 53.40
CA ARG A 183 8.52 -10.07 54.04
C ARG A 183 8.52 -9.06 55.21
N ARG A 184 8.99 -9.48 56.39
CA ARG A 184 8.99 -8.65 57.62
C ARG A 184 9.88 -7.40 57.56
N HIS A 185 10.95 -7.43 56.77
CA HIS A 185 11.93 -6.35 56.71
C HIS A 185 12.31 -6.06 55.25
N LEU A 186 11.85 -4.93 54.74
CA LEU A 186 12.23 -4.38 53.43
C LEU A 186 13.03 -3.10 53.65
N MET A 187 14.16 -2.97 52.94
CA MET A 187 14.95 -1.73 52.93
C MET A 187 14.12 -0.57 52.33
N PRO A 188 14.40 0.69 52.67
CA PRO A 188 13.70 1.84 52.07
C PRO A 188 13.70 1.84 50.54
N SER A 189 14.83 1.50 49.91
CA SER A 189 14.94 1.38 48.45
C SER A 189 14.04 0.28 47.89
N GLN A 190 14.01 -0.90 48.52
CA GLN A 190 13.15 -2.00 48.11
C GLN A 190 11.65 -1.67 48.26
N ARG A 191 11.27 -0.88 49.29
CA ARG A 191 9.91 -0.37 49.45
C ARG A 191 9.52 0.61 48.35
N ALA A 192 10.45 1.45 47.89
CA ALA A 192 10.22 2.35 46.77
C ALA A 192 9.97 1.56 45.48
N THR A 193 10.85 0.59 45.16
CA THR A 193 10.67 -0.29 43.98
C THR A 193 9.38 -1.10 44.05
N LEU A 194 8.99 -1.62 45.22
CA LEU A 194 7.71 -2.30 45.41
C LEU A 194 6.52 -1.40 45.08
N LYS A 195 6.55 -0.14 45.53
CA LYS A 195 5.49 0.85 45.25
C LYS A 195 5.42 1.20 43.76
N GLU A 196 6.56 1.29 43.08
CA GLU A 196 6.61 1.51 41.63
C GLU A 196 6.05 0.31 40.85
N ALA A 197 6.39 -0.92 41.27
CA ALA A 197 5.84 -2.13 40.67
C ALA A 197 4.32 -2.22 40.84
N GLU A 198 3.79 -1.84 42.02
CA GLU A 198 2.34 -1.73 42.25
C GLU A 198 1.68 -0.67 41.37
N ALA A 199 2.31 0.48 41.20
CA ALA A 199 1.79 1.54 40.34
C ALA A 199 1.74 1.11 38.87
N ALA A 200 2.76 0.40 38.39
CA ALA A 200 2.75 -0.22 37.06
C ALA A 200 1.61 -1.25 36.92
N LEU A 201 1.39 -2.05 37.97
CA LEU A 201 0.31 -3.05 37.99
C LEU A 201 -1.09 -2.40 37.93
N GLN A 202 -1.29 -1.30 38.64
CA GLN A 202 -2.53 -0.51 38.58
C GLN A 202 -2.77 0.10 37.19
N LYS A 203 -1.70 0.40 36.45
CA LYS A 203 -1.77 0.89 35.07
C LYS A 203 -1.94 -0.24 34.04
N HIS A 204 -2.05 -1.49 34.47
CA HIS A 204 -2.08 -2.68 33.61
C HIS A 204 -0.82 -2.87 32.76
N ASP A 205 0.31 -2.28 33.16
CA ASP A 205 1.61 -2.53 32.53
C ASP A 205 2.30 -3.71 33.20
N GLY A 206 1.97 -4.91 32.72
CA GLY A 206 2.49 -6.16 33.25
C GLY A 206 3.99 -6.27 33.13
N LYS A 207 4.55 -5.94 31.94
CA LYS A 207 5.98 -6.07 31.68
C LYS A 207 6.80 -5.17 32.60
N GLN A 208 6.38 -3.92 32.79
CA GLN A 208 7.04 -3.02 33.72
C GLN A 208 6.88 -3.48 35.17
N ALA A 209 5.67 -3.87 35.58
CA ALA A 209 5.42 -4.36 36.94
C ALA A 209 6.28 -5.58 37.27
N PHE A 210 6.37 -6.55 36.35
CA PHE A 210 7.19 -7.74 36.48
C PHE A 210 8.68 -7.40 36.54
N THR A 211 9.16 -6.52 35.64
CA THR A 211 10.57 -6.10 35.61
C THR A 211 10.98 -5.46 36.93
N LEU A 212 10.18 -4.53 37.45
CA LEU A 212 10.45 -3.83 38.71
C LEU A 212 10.47 -4.79 39.90
N ILE A 213 9.47 -5.67 40.03
CA ILE A 213 9.42 -6.57 41.17
C ILE A 213 10.51 -7.64 41.12
N ASN A 214 10.92 -8.07 39.92
CA ASN A 214 11.99 -9.05 39.75
C ASN A 214 13.36 -8.51 40.17
N GLN A 215 13.56 -7.19 40.28
CA GLN A 215 14.80 -6.60 40.84
C GLN A 215 14.96 -6.83 42.35
N LEU A 216 13.91 -7.29 43.03
CA LEU A 216 13.91 -7.56 44.48
C LEU A 216 14.18 -9.03 44.84
N TYR A 217 14.52 -9.84 43.83
CA TYR A 217 14.87 -11.26 43.91
C TYR A 217 16.27 -11.46 43.33
#